data_AF-A0A2E0I421-F1
#
_entry.id   AF-A0A2E0I421-F1
#
_cell.length_a   1.000
_cell.length_b   1.000
_cell.length_c   1.000
_cell.angle_alpha   90.00
_cell.angle_beta   90.00
_cell.angle_gamma   90.00
#
_symmetry.space_group_name_H-M   'P 1'
#
loop_
_entity.id
_entity.type
_entity.pdbx_description
1 polymer ?
#
loop_
_entity_poly.entity_id
_entity_poly.type
_entity_poly.pdbx_seq_one_letter_code
_entity_poly.pdbx_strand_id
1 'polypeptide(L)'
;MKRKIIDIAIIEFSNYGFKSVTVDDIALKMGVSKKTIYAHFPKKETLVETSVMKHFEIVIEKILFISKHSKDPIIELYQMNK
;
A
#
# COMPACT_ATOMS: atom_id res chain seq x y z
N MET A 1 -9.02 -8.64 -8.62
CA MET A 1 -8.29 -9.34 -7.54
C MET A 1 -6.94 -8.68 -7.21
N LYS A 2 -6.03 -8.52 -8.17
CA LYS A 2 -4.69 -7.91 -7.97
C LYS A 2 -4.66 -6.61 -7.14
N ARG A 3 -5.57 -5.65 -7.42
CA ARG A 3 -5.71 -4.41 -6.63
C ARG A 3 -5.99 -4.68 -5.15
N LYS A 4 -6.98 -5.53 -4.83
CA LYS A 4 -7.32 -5.87 -3.43
C LYS A 4 -6.15 -6.49 -2.67
N ILE A 5 -5.34 -7.31 -3.36
CA ILE A 5 -4.12 -7.88 -2.76
C ILE A 5 -3.12 -6.77 -2.42
N ILE A 6 -2.91 -5.82 -3.35
CA ILE A 6 -2.02 -4.67 -3.11
C ILE A 6 -2.53 -3.81 -1.95
N ASP A 7 -3.82 -3.49 -1.92
CA ASP A 7 -4.40 -2.64 -0.88
C ASP A 7 -4.19 -3.23 0.52
N ILE A 8 -4.43 -4.54 0.69
CA ILE A 8 -4.19 -5.24 1.95
C ILE A 8 -2.68 -5.34 2.23
N ALA A 9 -1.87 -5.66 1.23
CA ALA A 9 -0.42 -5.76 1.39
C ALA A 9 0.21 -4.43 1.84
N ILE A 10 -0.23 -3.29 1.29
CA ILE A 10 0.20 -1.96 1.73
C ILE A 10 -0.11 -1.79 3.22
N ILE A 11 -1.33 -2.07 3.66
CA ILE A 11 -1.73 -1.92 5.07
C ILE A 11 -0.86 -2.81 5.98
N GLU A 12 -0.72 -4.09 5.64
CA GLU A 12 0.05 -5.03 6.47
C GLU A 12 1.54 -4.67 6.50
N PHE A 13 2.14 -4.34 5.35
CA PHE A 13 3.55 -3.96 5.27
C PHE A 13 3.83 -2.63 5.98
N SER A 14 2.93 -1.66 5.92
CA SER A 14 3.07 -0.38 6.65
C SER A 14 2.98 -0.57 8.17
N ASN A 15 2.13 -1.49 8.66
CA ASN A 15 1.93 -1.71 10.09
C ASN A 15 3.02 -2.60 10.72
N TYR A 16 3.46 -3.64 10.01
CA TYR A 16 4.28 -4.71 10.60
C TYR A 16 5.61 -4.94 9.88
N GLY A 17 5.84 -4.30 8.74
CA GLY A 17 7.04 -4.44 7.93
C GLY A 17 7.02 -5.66 7.00
N PHE A 18 7.57 -5.51 5.79
CA PHE A 18 7.55 -6.56 4.76
C PHE A 18 8.33 -7.82 5.12
N LYS A 19 9.30 -7.77 6.05
CA LYS A 19 10.00 -8.96 6.53
C LYS A 19 9.10 -9.84 7.41
N SER A 20 8.31 -9.20 8.28
CA SER A 20 7.46 -9.88 9.27
C SER A 20 6.16 -10.43 8.66
N VAL A 21 5.60 -9.74 7.66
CA VAL A 21 4.35 -10.15 7.00
C VAL A 21 4.62 -11.23 5.96
N THR A 22 3.93 -12.37 6.05
CA THR A 22 4.00 -13.45 5.06
C THR A 22 2.86 -13.36 4.03
N VAL A 23 3.00 -14.09 2.92
CA VAL A 23 1.90 -14.22 1.94
C VAL A 23 0.70 -14.95 2.54
N ASP A 24 0.93 -15.81 3.55
CA ASP A 24 -0.14 -16.51 4.28
C ASP A 24 -0.95 -15.55 5.14
N ASP A 25 -0.30 -14.61 5.83
CA ASP A 25 -0.99 -13.58 6.63
C ASP A 25 -1.93 -12.74 5.76
N ILE A 26 -1.45 -12.33 4.58
CA ILE A 26 -2.24 -11.58 3.59
C ILE A 26 -3.42 -12.42 3.09
N ALA A 27 -3.18 -13.70 2.76
CA ALA A 27 -4.22 -14.61 2.29
C ALA A 27 -5.30 -14.84 3.35
N LEU A 28 -4.89 -15.05 4.61
CA LEU A 28 -5.77 -15.21 5.76
C LEU A 28 -6.65 -13.97 5.96
N LYS A 29 -6.04 -12.78 5.95
CA LYS A 29 -6.75 -11.50 6.10
C LYS A 29 -7.75 -11.23 4.98
N MET A 30 -7.46 -11.73 3.78
CA MET A 30 -8.34 -11.64 2.61
C MET A 30 -9.40 -12.74 2.54
N GLY A 31 -9.33 -13.78 3.38
CA GLY A 31 -10.20 -14.95 3.30
C GLY A 31 -10.02 -15.75 2.00
N VAL A 32 -8.80 -15.80 1.46
CA VAL A 32 -8.47 -16.53 0.22
C VAL A 32 -7.32 -17.50 0.42
N SER A 33 -7.12 -18.41 -0.53
CA SER A 33 -5.98 -19.32 -0.49
C SER A 33 -4.66 -18.60 -0.84
N LYS A 34 -3.54 -19.06 -0.29
CA LYS A 34 -2.19 -18.63 -0.70
C LYS A 34 -1.97 -18.77 -2.21
N LYS A 35 -2.54 -19.83 -2.82
CA LYS A 35 -2.50 -20.08 -4.27
C LYS A 35 -3.15 -18.94 -5.06
N THR A 36 -4.23 -18.35 -4.54
CA THR A 36 -4.90 -17.20 -5.15
C THR A 36 -3.98 -15.98 -5.20
N ILE A 37 -3.16 -15.76 -4.18
CA ILE A 37 -2.18 -14.67 -4.17
C ILE A 37 -1.05 -14.94 -5.17
N TYR A 38 -0.47 -16.15 -5.15
CA TYR A 38 0.62 -16.51 -6.07
C TYR A 38 0.21 -16.55 -7.54
N ALA A 39 -1.06 -16.77 -7.84
CA ALA A 39 -1.60 -16.65 -9.21
C ALA A 39 -1.46 -15.22 -9.77
N HIS A 40 -1.40 -14.20 -8.91
CA HIS A 40 -1.22 -12.79 -9.30
C HIS A 40 0.18 -12.25 -9.01
N PHE A 41 0.84 -12.78 -7.98
CA PHE A 41 2.18 -12.38 -7.54
C PHE A 41 3.03 -13.63 -7.29
N PRO A 42 3.71 -14.17 -8.30
CA PRO A 42 4.46 -15.43 -8.19
C PRO A 42 5.55 -15.40 -7.11
N LYS A 43 6.02 -14.21 -6.73
CA LYS A 43 7.06 -13.97 -5.73
C LYS A 43 6.60 -12.91 -4.73
N LYS A 44 6.98 -13.06 -3.46
CA LYS A 44 6.68 -12.08 -2.41
C LYS A 44 7.35 -10.74 -2.73
N GLU A 45 8.55 -10.78 -3.28
CA GLU A 45 9.35 -9.62 -3.69
C GLU A 45 8.57 -8.76 -4.70
N THR A 46 7.95 -9.38 -5.70
CA THR A 46 7.12 -8.67 -6.69
C THR A 46 5.88 -8.03 -6.05
N LEU A 47 5.27 -8.70 -5.07
CA LEU A 47 4.17 -8.11 -4.30
C LEU A 47 4.63 -6.91 -3.48
N VAL A 48 5.77 -7.02 -2.79
CA VAL A 48 6.37 -5.93 -2.02
C VAL A 48 6.69 -4.74 -2.91
N GLU A 49 7.43 -4.95 -4.00
CA GLU A 49 7.80 -3.91 -4.96
C GLU A 49 6.57 -3.19 -5.52
N THR A 50 5.57 -3.96 -5.98
CA THR A 50 4.33 -3.37 -6.51
C THR A 50 3.58 -2.58 -5.45
N SER A 51 3.55 -3.07 -4.21
CA SER A 51 2.87 -2.40 -3.09
C SER A 51 3.56 -1.10 -2.72
N VAL A 52 4.89 -1.09 -2.66
CA VAL A 52 5.70 0.09 -2.39
C VAL A 52 5.50 1.14 -3.48
N MET A 53 5.61 0.76 -4.75
CA MET A 53 5.40 1.68 -5.87
C MET A 53 4.00 2.27 -5.86
N LYS A 54 2.97 1.45 -5.59
CA LYS A 54 1.60 1.95 -5.51
C LYS A 54 1.37 2.87 -4.32
N HIS A 55 1.99 2.57 -3.18
CA HIS A 55 1.92 3.43 -2.00
C HIS A 55 2.55 4.81 -2.27
N PHE A 56 3.73 4.85 -2.91
CA PHE A 56 4.36 6.10 -3.31
C PHE A 56 3.51 6.91 -4.29
N GLU A 57 2.90 6.28 -5.29
CA GLU A 57 1.97 6.94 -6.21
C GLU A 57 0.84 7.64 -5.47
N ILE A 58 0.19 6.94 -4.52
CA ILE A 58 -0.90 7.49 -3.70
C ILE A 58 -0.42 8.67 -2.84
N VAL A 59 0.76 8.54 -2.21
CA VAL A 59 1.32 9.61 -1.37
C VAL A 59 1.64 10.84 -2.20
N ILE A 60 2.28 10.67 -3.36
CA ILE A 60 2.63 11.77 -4.27
C ILE A 60 1.36 12.46 -4.79
N GLU A 61 0.35 11.69 -5.20
CA GLU A 61 -0.94 12.25 -5.64
C GLU A 61 -1.59 13.10 -4.55
N LYS A 62 -1.58 12.62 -3.29
CA LYS A 62 -2.10 13.38 -2.15
C LYS A 62 -1.33 14.69 -1.91
N ILE A 63 0.00 14.63 -1.92
CA ILE A 63 0.86 15.81 -1.73
C ILE A 63 0.58 16.85 -2.81
N LEU A 64 0.55 16.43 -4.08
CA LEU A 64 0.28 17.32 -5.22
C LEU A 64 -1.15 17.90 -5.16
N PHE A 65 -2.12 17.11 -4.70
CA PHE A 65 -3.48 17.58 -4.52
C PHE A 65 -3.56 18.67 -3.45
N ILE A 66 -2.97 18.44 -2.27
CA ILE A 66 -2.96 19.38 -1.15
C ILE A 66 -2.23 20.67 -1.55
N SER A 67 -1.04 20.55 -2.15
CA SER A 67 -0.23 21.70 -2.56
C SER A 67 -0.93 22.60 -3.60
N LYS A 68 -1.70 22.01 -4.53
CA LYS A 68 -2.46 22.78 -5.53
C LYS A 68 -3.67 23.53 -4.97
N HIS A 69 -4.22 23.09 -3.83
CA HIS A 69 -5.50 23.61 -3.32
C HIS A 69 -5.38 24.35 -1.99
N SER A 70 -4.25 24.20 -1.27
CA SER A 70 -4.03 24.96 -0.05
C SER A 70 -3.70 26.42 -0.35
N LYS A 71 -4.38 27.34 0.33
CA LYS A 71 -4.09 28.79 0.26
C LYS A 71 -3.05 29.24 1.29
N ASP A 72 -2.73 28.36 2.25
CA ASP A 72 -1.89 28.65 3.40
C ASP A 72 -0.87 27.51 3.60
N PRO A 73 0.44 27.78 3.58
CA PRO A 73 1.48 26.76 3.80
C PRO A 73 1.40 26.04 5.15
N ILE A 74 0.84 26.65 6.19
CA ILE A 74 0.64 26.01 7.50
C ILE A 74 -0.48 24.97 7.40
N ILE A 75 -1.57 25.29 6.70
CA ILE A 75 -2.68 24.35 6.45
C ILE A 75 -2.21 23.21 5.56
N GLU A 76 -1.37 23.50 4.55
CA GLU A 76 -0.76 22.52 3.67
C GLU A 76 0.02 21.47 4.48
N LEU A 77 0.94 21.92 5.34
CA LEU A 77 1.76 21.04 6.18
C LEU A 77 0.92 20.22 7.18
N TYR A 78 -0.14 20.81 7.74
CA TYR A 78 -1.05 20.09 8.63
C TYR A 78 -1.79 18.96 7.88
N GLN A 79 -2.23 19.21 6.66
CA GLN A 79 -2.95 18.22 5.84
C GLN A 79 -2.04 17.11 5.33
N MET A 80 -0.75 17.38 5.08
CA MET A 80 0.22 16.37 4.64
C MET A 80 0.59 15.37 5.75
N ASN A 81 0.48 15.77 7.03
CA ASN A 81 0.81 14.92 8.18
C ASN A 81 -0.38 14.08 8.71
N LYS A 82 -1.53 14.12 8.03
CA LYS A 82 -2.74 13.33 8.33
C LYS A 82 -2.90 12.16 7.38
#